data_AF-A0A2G8SZY8-F1
#
_entry.id   AF-A0A2G8SZY8-F1
#
_cell.length_a   1.000
_cell.length_b   1.000
_cell.length_c   1.000
_cell.angle_alpha   90.00
_cell.angle_beta   90.00
_cell.angle_gamma   90.00
#
_symmetry.space_group_name_H-M   'P 1'
#
loop_
_entity.id
_entity.type
_entity.pdbx_description
1 polymer ?
#
loop_
_entity_poly.entity_id
_entity_poly.type
_entity_poly.pdbx_seq_one_letter_code
_entity_poly.pdbx_strand_id
1 'polypeptide(L)'
;MPAVSTLARPQLDALLRGSGLYLRTGPFTTCIKSTIPHIIDGIARMYAAHRFEPQADYADFYVTLSASAGWRRWFRRQVNFHFDGDHPFLPLPLDQAFPMLEWVLNWCITGRAHSYLILHAAVVEKHGRAVIMPAPPGSGKSTLCAALVNSGWRLLSDELTLVGLDDGLLTPVPRPISLKNASIGVIRAFVADAVMSRAVAGTVKGTIAHLLPPAASIARAGERALPGWVIFPRYQAGSALVMAPLPKARAFMQVAENSFNYSVVGAAGFAALGGLIERSDCYQFTYSSLAEAIERFDALARGAP
;
A
#
# COMPACT_ATOMS: atom_id res chain seq x y z
N MET A 1 19.50 -1.26 -11.25
CA MET A 1 18.28 -2.02 -11.60
C MET A 1 17.44 -1.19 -12.58
N PRO A 2 17.07 -1.73 -13.76
CA PRO A 2 16.20 -1.05 -14.71
C PRO A 2 14.77 -0.90 -14.17
N ALA A 3 13.99 0.02 -14.75
CA ALA A 3 12.56 0.16 -14.45
C ALA A 3 11.73 -0.78 -15.33
N VAL A 4 10.57 -1.24 -14.87
CA VAL A 4 9.69 -2.12 -15.65
C VAL A 4 9.29 -1.49 -16.99
N SER A 5 9.13 -0.17 -17.05
CA SER A 5 8.82 0.59 -18.28
C SER A 5 9.87 0.46 -19.38
N THR A 6 11.08 -0.01 -19.07
CA THR A 6 12.12 -0.28 -20.07
C THR A 6 11.90 -1.58 -20.83
N LEU A 7 11.05 -2.47 -20.32
CA LEU A 7 10.68 -3.71 -21.00
C LEU A 7 9.59 -3.43 -22.04
N ALA A 8 9.84 -3.83 -23.28
CA ALA A 8 8.78 -3.91 -24.27
C ALA A 8 7.74 -4.95 -23.84
N ARG A 9 6.48 -4.76 -24.26
CA ARG A 9 5.38 -5.65 -23.84
C ARG A 9 5.67 -7.15 -24.06
N PRO A 10 6.19 -7.61 -25.22
CA PRO A 10 6.52 -9.02 -25.41
C PRO A 10 7.58 -9.57 -24.45
N GLN A 11 8.53 -8.72 -24.03
CA GLN A 11 9.58 -9.11 -23.08
C GLN A 11 9.01 -9.29 -21.67
N LEU A 12 8.15 -8.37 -21.23
CA LEU A 12 7.45 -8.48 -19.96
C LEU A 12 6.56 -9.74 -19.92
N ASP A 13 5.82 -10.00 -21.00
CA ASP A 13 5.02 -11.22 -21.17
C ASP A 13 5.89 -12.48 -21.04
N ALA A 14 7.03 -12.54 -21.73
CA ALA A 14 7.94 -13.68 -21.70
C ALA A 14 8.51 -13.93 -20.29
N LEU A 15 8.94 -12.87 -19.60
CA LEU A 15 9.41 -12.96 -18.21
C LEU A 15 8.33 -13.50 -17.28
N LEU A 16 7.14 -12.90 -17.27
CA LEU A 16 6.05 -13.30 -16.39
C LEU A 16 5.55 -14.74 -16.65
N ARG A 17 5.63 -15.24 -17.89
CA ARG A 17 5.24 -16.60 -18.25
C ARG A 17 6.33 -17.65 -18.00
N GLY A 18 7.60 -17.24 -18.00
CA GLY A 18 8.76 -18.13 -17.90
C GLY A 18 9.48 -18.03 -16.56
N SER A 19 10.61 -17.30 -16.56
CA SER A 19 11.53 -17.19 -15.42
C SER A 19 10.95 -16.42 -14.23
N GLY A 20 9.97 -15.54 -14.46
CA GLY A 20 9.39 -14.63 -13.49
C GLY A 20 9.97 -13.21 -13.59
N LEU A 21 9.18 -12.23 -13.15
CA LEU A 21 9.61 -10.85 -12.97
C LEU A 21 10.01 -10.64 -11.50
N TYR A 22 11.28 -10.37 -11.25
CA TYR A 22 11.78 -10.04 -9.90
C TYR A 22 11.56 -8.55 -9.63
N LEU A 23 10.36 -8.22 -9.16
CA LEU A 23 9.91 -6.85 -8.92
C LEU A 23 10.35 -6.38 -7.53
N ARG A 24 10.94 -5.19 -7.46
CA ARG A 24 11.36 -4.58 -6.20
C ARG A 24 10.34 -3.54 -5.70
N THR A 25 9.86 -3.73 -4.48
CA THR A 25 8.98 -2.77 -3.78
C THR A 25 9.51 -2.51 -2.38
N GLY A 26 10.13 -1.35 -2.18
CA GLY A 26 10.80 -1.03 -0.92
C GLY A 26 12.01 -1.96 -0.69
N PRO A 27 12.12 -2.60 0.50
CA PRO A 27 13.21 -3.52 0.79
C PRO A 27 13.01 -4.92 0.19
N PHE A 28 11.82 -5.23 -0.35
CA PHE A 28 11.48 -6.58 -0.81
C PHE A 28 11.61 -6.75 -2.31
N THR A 29 12.10 -7.91 -2.72
CA THR A 29 12.10 -8.43 -4.09
C THR A 29 11.12 -9.60 -4.17
N THR A 30 10.10 -9.46 -5.02
CA THR A 30 9.10 -10.51 -5.28
C THR A 30 9.28 -11.07 -6.68
N CYS A 31 9.44 -12.39 -6.81
CA CYS A 31 9.39 -13.07 -8.09
C CYS A 31 7.92 -13.35 -8.46
N ILE A 32 7.41 -12.63 -9.47
CA ILE A 32 6.02 -12.76 -9.94
C ILE A 32 5.98 -13.57 -11.22
N LYS A 33 5.13 -14.60 -11.25
CA LYS A 33 4.80 -15.40 -12.44
C LYS A 33 3.31 -15.37 -12.71
N SER A 34 2.93 -15.12 -13.97
CA SER A 34 1.54 -15.22 -14.39
C SER A 34 1.38 -15.38 -15.89
N THR A 35 0.33 -16.12 -16.28
CA THR A 35 -0.14 -16.23 -17.66
C THR A 35 -1.36 -15.34 -17.94
N ILE A 36 -1.84 -14.61 -16.94
CA ILE A 36 -3.10 -13.84 -16.97
C ILE A 36 -2.87 -12.45 -17.58
N PRO A 37 -3.53 -12.09 -18.69
CA PRO A 37 -3.34 -10.78 -19.34
C PRO A 37 -3.57 -9.58 -18.40
N HIS A 38 -4.60 -9.63 -17.55
CA HIS A 38 -4.89 -8.54 -16.60
C HIS A 38 -3.79 -8.26 -15.60
N ILE A 39 -3.01 -9.27 -15.21
CA ILE A 39 -1.86 -9.09 -14.31
C ILE A 39 -0.72 -8.42 -15.07
N ILE A 40 -0.45 -8.88 -16.28
CA ILE A 40 0.58 -8.31 -17.15
C ILE A 40 0.26 -6.84 -17.46
N ASP A 41 -0.97 -6.53 -17.86
CA ASP A 41 -1.45 -5.16 -18.11
C ASP A 41 -1.33 -4.29 -16.85
N GLY A 42 -1.71 -4.85 -15.70
CA GLY A 42 -1.64 -4.19 -14.41
C GLY A 42 -0.20 -3.87 -14.01
N ILE A 43 0.73 -4.81 -14.17
CA ILE A 43 2.16 -4.60 -13.90
C ILE A 43 2.76 -3.56 -14.85
N ALA A 44 2.51 -3.70 -16.16
CA ALA A 44 3.02 -2.78 -17.17
C ALA A 44 2.61 -1.33 -16.90
N ARG A 45 1.40 -1.12 -16.38
CA ARG A 45 0.85 0.21 -16.08
C ARG A 45 1.18 0.69 -14.68
N MET A 46 0.88 -0.12 -13.67
CA MET A 46 0.88 0.28 -12.25
C MET A 46 2.25 0.15 -11.59
N TYR A 47 3.14 -0.64 -12.17
CA TYR A 47 4.51 -0.85 -11.70
C TYR A 47 5.57 -0.37 -12.69
N ALA A 48 5.18 0.45 -13.67
CA ALA A 48 6.05 0.92 -14.76
C ALA A 48 7.35 1.56 -14.25
N ALA A 49 7.28 2.39 -13.20
CA ALA A 49 8.44 3.08 -12.65
C ALA A 49 9.20 2.26 -11.60
N HIS A 50 8.66 1.12 -11.15
CA HIS A 50 9.32 0.25 -10.18
C HIS A 50 10.52 -0.45 -10.81
N ARG A 51 11.51 -0.74 -9.97
CA ARG A 51 12.72 -1.44 -10.39
C ARG A 51 12.48 -2.94 -10.43
N PHE A 52 13.14 -3.61 -11.35
CA PHE A 52 13.19 -5.07 -11.38
C PHE A 52 14.63 -5.57 -11.55
N GLU A 53 14.85 -6.82 -11.19
CA GLU A 53 16.14 -7.51 -11.30
C GLU A 53 16.10 -8.47 -12.49
N PRO A 54 16.86 -8.23 -13.58
CA PRO A 54 16.84 -9.10 -14.76
C PRO A 54 17.38 -10.51 -14.49
N GLN A 55 18.33 -10.61 -13.57
CA GLN A 55 18.93 -11.84 -13.07
C GLN A 55 18.99 -11.69 -11.55
N ALA A 56 18.21 -12.49 -10.84
CA ALA A 56 18.21 -12.53 -9.40
C ALA A 56 18.32 -13.99 -8.96
N ASP A 57 19.28 -14.26 -8.10
CA ASP A 57 19.47 -15.58 -7.50
C ASP A 57 18.49 -15.82 -6.35
N TYR A 58 17.86 -14.75 -5.85
CA TYR A 58 17.00 -14.77 -4.67
C TYR A 58 15.81 -13.82 -4.82
N ALA A 59 14.66 -14.23 -4.28
CA ALA A 59 13.52 -13.36 -4.00
C ALA A 59 13.01 -13.65 -2.58
N ASP A 60 12.54 -12.62 -1.87
CA ASP A 60 11.90 -12.78 -0.57
C ASP A 60 10.60 -13.58 -0.69
N PHE A 61 9.89 -13.39 -1.81
CA PHE A 61 8.57 -13.97 -2.08
C PHE A 61 8.49 -14.53 -3.50
N TYR A 62 7.95 -15.75 -3.64
CA TYR A 62 7.66 -16.37 -4.93
C TYR A 62 6.14 -16.46 -5.12
N VAL A 63 5.61 -15.71 -6.09
CA VAL A 63 4.18 -15.49 -6.29
C VAL A 63 3.80 -15.98 -7.69
N THR A 64 2.95 -17.00 -7.76
CA THR A 64 2.39 -17.48 -9.04
C THR A 64 0.88 -17.32 -9.07
N LEU A 65 0.36 -16.60 -10.07
CA LEU A 65 -1.08 -16.47 -10.34
C LEU A 65 -1.40 -17.08 -11.70
N SER A 66 -2.18 -18.17 -11.70
CA SER A 66 -2.58 -18.88 -12.91
C SER A 66 -4.09 -18.87 -13.10
N ALA A 67 -4.54 -18.84 -14.35
CA ALA A 67 -5.97 -19.04 -14.64
C ALA A 67 -6.32 -20.53 -14.49
N SER A 68 -7.54 -20.84 -14.03
CA SER A 68 -8.01 -22.24 -13.95
C SER A 68 -7.87 -22.98 -15.29
N ALA A 69 -7.36 -24.20 -15.24
CA ALA A 69 -7.23 -25.10 -16.38
C ALA A 69 -8.48 -25.99 -16.59
N GLY A 70 -8.52 -26.74 -17.69
CA GLY A 70 -9.57 -27.73 -17.98
C GLY A 70 -10.94 -27.11 -18.35
N TRP A 71 -12.02 -27.83 -18.06
CA TRP A 71 -13.40 -27.44 -18.40
C TRP A 71 -13.84 -26.10 -17.80
N ARG A 72 -13.29 -25.73 -16.63
CA ARG A 72 -13.49 -24.42 -15.98
C ARG A 72 -12.85 -23.24 -16.73
N ARG A 73 -12.04 -23.50 -17.77
CA ARG A 73 -11.55 -22.47 -18.71
C ARG A 73 -12.69 -21.86 -19.52
N TRP A 74 -13.77 -22.60 -19.76
CA TRP A 74 -14.93 -22.17 -20.56
C TRP A 74 -16.15 -21.79 -19.71
N PHE A 75 -16.18 -22.18 -18.43
CA PHE A 75 -17.28 -21.86 -17.51
C PHE A 75 -16.74 -21.34 -16.17
N ARG A 76 -17.00 -20.06 -15.85
CA ARG A 76 -16.56 -19.37 -14.62
C ARG A 76 -15.04 -19.43 -14.37
N ARG A 77 -14.25 -18.77 -15.22
CA ARG A 77 -12.78 -18.69 -15.08
C ARG A 77 -12.37 -18.07 -13.74
N GLN A 78 -11.49 -18.76 -13.01
CA GLN A 78 -10.98 -18.30 -11.71
C GLN A 78 -9.46 -18.09 -11.77
N VAL A 79 -8.94 -17.33 -10.81
CA VAL A 79 -7.51 -17.15 -10.54
C VAL A 79 -7.15 -18.04 -9.37
N ASN A 80 -6.17 -18.92 -9.58
CA ASN A 80 -5.55 -19.69 -8.51
C ASN A 80 -4.26 -18.99 -8.10
N PHE A 81 -4.09 -18.80 -6.79
CA PHE A 81 -2.84 -18.31 -6.23
C PHE A 81 -2.04 -19.48 -5.66
N HIS A 82 -0.74 -19.46 -5.94
CA HIS A 82 0.23 -20.40 -5.43
C HIS A 82 1.35 -19.60 -4.76
N PHE A 83 1.66 -19.96 -3.52
CA PHE A 83 2.77 -19.41 -2.75
C PHE A 83 3.56 -20.55 -2.14
N ASP A 84 4.84 -20.67 -2.49
CA ASP A 84 5.73 -21.76 -2.04
C ASP A 84 5.12 -23.18 -2.16
N GLY A 85 4.21 -23.39 -3.12
CA GLY A 85 3.52 -24.67 -3.34
C GLY A 85 2.12 -24.80 -2.72
N ASP A 86 1.72 -23.85 -1.86
CA ASP A 86 0.42 -23.88 -1.16
C ASP A 86 -0.64 -22.96 -1.79
N HIS A 87 -1.90 -23.22 -1.46
CA HIS A 87 -3.09 -22.45 -1.87
C HIS A 87 -3.72 -21.69 -0.68
N PRO A 88 -3.15 -20.55 -0.25
CA PRO A 88 -3.64 -19.86 0.94
C PRO A 88 -4.95 -19.08 0.71
N PHE A 89 -5.41 -18.93 -0.54
CA PHE A 89 -6.64 -18.20 -0.86
C PHE A 89 -7.60 -19.03 -1.72
N LEU A 90 -8.90 -18.81 -1.51
CA LEU A 90 -9.94 -19.32 -2.40
C LEU A 90 -9.81 -18.69 -3.80
N PRO A 91 -10.09 -19.44 -4.87
CA PRO A 91 -10.02 -18.92 -6.22
C PRO A 91 -11.01 -17.76 -6.44
N LEU A 92 -10.51 -16.64 -6.97
CA LEU A 92 -11.33 -15.44 -7.28
C LEU A 92 -11.68 -15.38 -8.77
N PRO A 93 -12.73 -14.65 -9.19
CA PRO A 93 -13.02 -14.43 -10.61
C PRO A 93 -11.81 -13.84 -11.35
N LEU A 94 -11.59 -14.26 -12.61
CA LEU A 94 -10.43 -13.82 -13.42
C LEU A 94 -10.27 -12.30 -13.52
N ASP A 95 -11.39 -11.56 -13.54
CA ASP A 95 -11.38 -10.10 -13.57
C ASP A 95 -10.76 -9.45 -12.33
N GLN A 96 -10.67 -10.19 -11.22
CA GLN A 96 -10.10 -9.77 -9.94
C GLN A 96 -8.61 -10.11 -9.80
N ALA A 97 -7.96 -10.60 -10.86
CA ALA A 97 -6.57 -11.04 -10.82
C ALA A 97 -5.57 -9.98 -10.33
N PHE A 98 -5.70 -8.73 -10.80
CA PHE A 98 -4.79 -7.66 -10.37
C PHE A 98 -5.04 -7.21 -8.91
N PRO A 99 -6.30 -6.96 -8.46
CA PRO A 99 -6.58 -6.78 -7.03
C PRO A 99 -6.12 -7.96 -6.15
N MET A 100 -6.19 -9.19 -6.66
CA MET A 100 -5.68 -10.38 -5.96
C MET A 100 -4.16 -10.33 -5.81
N LEU A 101 -3.43 -9.92 -6.86
CA LEU A 101 -1.97 -9.72 -6.76
C LEU A 101 -1.62 -8.71 -5.67
N GLU A 102 -2.30 -7.56 -5.62
CA GLU A 102 -2.07 -6.53 -4.59
C GLU A 102 -2.29 -7.07 -3.17
N TRP A 103 -3.34 -7.88 -2.98
CA TRP A 103 -3.63 -8.50 -1.70
C TRP A 103 -2.59 -9.56 -1.32
N VAL A 104 -2.18 -10.38 -2.28
CA VAL A 104 -1.12 -11.38 -2.12
C VAL A 104 0.20 -10.73 -1.68
N LEU A 105 0.60 -9.63 -2.33
CA LEU A 105 1.83 -8.92 -1.98
C LEU A 105 1.78 -8.39 -0.54
N ASN A 106 0.63 -7.86 -0.12
CA ASN A 106 0.44 -7.48 1.29
C ASN A 106 0.57 -8.69 2.22
N TRP A 107 -0.10 -9.79 1.90
CA TRP A 107 -0.08 -11.00 2.73
C TRP A 107 1.34 -11.54 2.91
N CYS A 108 2.13 -11.60 1.83
CA CYS A 108 3.53 -12.01 1.87
C CYS A 108 4.35 -11.17 2.87
N ILE A 109 4.22 -9.85 2.80
CA ILE A 109 4.92 -8.94 3.73
C ILE A 109 4.44 -9.15 5.17
N THR A 110 3.11 -9.16 5.39
CA THR A 110 2.56 -9.30 6.75
C THR A 110 2.92 -10.63 7.43
N GLY A 111 3.07 -11.70 6.64
CA GLY A 111 3.33 -13.05 7.16
C GLY A 111 4.80 -13.42 7.28
N ARG A 112 5.74 -12.58 6.80
CA ARG A 112 7.18 -12.94 6.78
C ARG A 112 8.14 -11.83 7.19
N ALA A 113 7.76 -10.55 7.09
CA ALA A 113 8.66 -9.43 7.37
C ALA A 113 8.73 -9.07 8.88
N HIS A 114 9.02 -10.06 9.74
CA HIS A 114 8.99 -9.90 11.21
C HIS A 114 10.15 -9.11 11.80
N SER A 115 11.12 -8.68 11.00
CA SER A 115 12.09 -7.65 11.40
C SER A 115 11.46 -6.24 11.54
N TYR A 116 10.17 -6.11 11.19
CA TYR A 116 9.39 -4.89 11.32
C TYR A 116 8.16 -5.11 12.21
N LEU A 117 7.78 -4.08 12.95
CA LEU A 117 6.40 -3.94 13.42
C LEU A 117 5.55 -3.44 12.24
N ILE A 118 4.51 -4.21 11.88
CA ILE A 118 3.70 -3.94 10.70
C ILE A 118 2.35 -3.39 11.15
N LEU A 119 2.03 -2.18 10.71
CA LEU A 119 0.77 -1.50 11.01
C LEU A 119 -0.11 -1.42 9.77
N HIS A 120 -1.40 -1.66 9.95
CA HIS A 120 -2.45 -1.34 8.98
C HIS A 120 -2.72 0.17 8.98
N ALA A 121 -1.85 0.89 8.29
CA ALA A 121 -1.86 2.34 8.24
C ALA A 121 -1.29 2.82 6.90
N ALA A 122 -1.81 3.95 6.43
CA ALA A 122 -1.18 4.71 5.37
C ALA A 122 -0.11 5.59 6.00
N VAL A 123 0.96 5.83 5.27
CA VAL A 123 2.07 6.67 5.72
C VAL A 123 2.54 7.54 4.56
N VAL A 124 2.61 8.84 4.84
CA VAL A 124 3.08 9.86 3.90
C VAL A 124 4.12 10.74 4.59
N GLU A 125 5.05 11.30 3.83
CA GLU A 125 6.16 12.09 4.37
C GLU A 125 6.26 13.45 3.70
N LYS A 126 6.65 14.46 4.49
CA LYS A 126 7.04 15.79 4.02
C LYS A 126 8.15 16.33 4.91
N HIS A 127 9.21 16.85 4.30
CA HIS A 127 10.37 17.43 4.98
C HIS A 127 11.06 16.52 6.02
N GLY A 128 11.18 15.22 5.71
CA GLY A 128 11.83 14.20 6.53
C GLY A 128 10.94 13.61 7.64
N ARG A 129 9.76 14.18 7.89
CA ARG A 129 8.82 13.72 8.93
C ARG A 129 7.58 13.09 8.32
N ALA A 130 7.21 11.94 8.84
CA ALA A 130 6.09 11.16 8.33
C ALA A 130 4.83 11.28 9.21
N VAL A 131 3.69 11.32 8.54
CA VAL A 131 2.37 11.17 9.13
C VAL A 131 1.93 9.73 8.92
N ILE A 132 1.65 9.04 10.02
CA ILE A 132 1.07 7.70 10.04
C ILE A 132 -0.43 7.88 10.26
N MET A 133 -1.23 7.22 9.42
CA MET A 133 -2.68 7.27 9.43
C MET A 133 -3.28 5.88 9.67
N PRO A 134 -3.27 5.39 10.93
CA PRO A 134 -3.98 4.17 11.28
C PRO A 134 -5.48 4.45 11.23
N ALA A 135 -6.23 3.56 10.59
CA ALA A 135 -7.68 3.72 10.56
C ALA A 135 -8.40 2.41 10.22
N PRO A 136 -9.58 2.18 10.81
CA PRO A 136 -10.42 1.07 10.41
C PRO A 136 -10.82 1.19 8.93
N PRO A 137 -11.18 0.09 8.26
CA PRO A 137 -11.72 0.11 6.90
C PRO A 137 -12.91 1.07 6.78
N GLY A 138 -12.95 1.87 5.71
CA GLY A 138 -14.06 2.80 5.44
C GLY A 138 -13.91 4.21 6.04
N SER A 139 -12.87 4.45 6.83
CA SER A 139 -12.54 5.76 7.44
C SER A 139 -12.16 6.89 6.47
N GLY A 140 -11.91 6.58 5.20
CA GLY A 140 -11.40 7.53 4.20
C GLY A 140 -9.88 7.58 4.06
N LYS A 141 -9.13 6.75 4.82
CA LYS A 141 -7.65 6.69 4.82
C LYS A 141 -7.00 6.71 3.43
N SER A 142 -7.37 5.77 2.55
CA SER A 142 -6.77 5.69 1.21
C SER A 142 -7.14 6.86 0.30
N THR A 143 -8.33 7.45 0.50
CA THR A 143 -8.73 8.70 -0.18
C THR A 143 -7.85 9.87 0.28
N LEU A 144 -7.67 10.03 1.60
CA LEU A 144 -6.84 11.10 2.16
C LEU A 144 -5.36 10.92 1.77
N CYS A 145 -4.85 9.69 1.83
CA CYS A 145 -3.51 9.34 1.38
C CYS A 145 -3.30 9.73 -0.10
N ALA A 146 -4.22 9.33 -0.98
CA ALA A 146 -4.17 9.71 -2.39
C ALA A 146 -4.17 11.24 -2.58
N ALA A 147 -5.00 11.96 -1.84
CA ALA A 147 -5.08 13.41 -1.93
C ALA A 147 -3.76 14.08 -1.50
N LEU A 148 -3.22 13.74 -0.33
CA LEU A 148 -1.95 14.27 0.19
C LEU A 148 -0.79 14.00 -0.76
N VAL A 149 -0.68 12.78 -1.26
CA VAL A 149 0.39 12.36 -2.18
C VAL A 149 0.34 13.12 -3.50
N ASN A 150 -0.86 13.39 -4.01
CA ASN A 150 -1.04 14.23 -5.20
C ASN A 150 -1.00 15.74 -4.90
N SER A 151 -0.72 16.13 -3.66
CA SER A 151 -0.48 17.51 -3.22
C SER A 151 0.93 17.72 -2.66
N GLY A 152 1.89 16.90 -3.11
CA GLY A 152 3.32 17.09 -2.85
C GLY A 152 3.87 16.33 -1.63
N TRP A 153 3.06 15.50 -0.97
CA TRP A 153 3.58 14.55 0.02
C TRP A 153 4.19 13.34 -0.67
N ARG A 154 5.26 12.78 -0.09
CA ARG A 154 5.83 11.51 -0.55
C ARG A 154 5.01 10.36 -0.01
N LEU A 155 4.62 9.41 -0.87
CA LEU A 155 4.02 8.15 -0.45
C LEU A 155 5.12 7.25 0.13
N LEU A 156 4.94 6.79 1.37
CA LEU A 156 5.68 5.64 1.89
C LEU A 156 4.88 4.36 1.64
N SER A 157 3.59 4.34 2.00
CA SER A 157 2.69 3.19 1.79
C SER A 157 1.25 3.61 2.04
N ASP A 158 0.27 3.00 1.37
CA ASP A 158 -1.15 3.21 1.68
C ASP A 158 -1.71 2.14 2.64
N GLU A 159 -1.11 0.95 2.71
CA GLU A 159 -1.74 -0.19 3.39
C GLU A 159 -0.89 -0.75 4.53
N LEU A 160 0.43 -0.88 4.31
CA LEU A 160 1.36 -1.45 5.28
C LEU A 160 2.41 -0.42 5.67
N THR A 161 2.33 0.10 6.89
CA THR A 161 3.40 0.91 7.48
C THR A 161 4.38 -0.01 8.19
N LEU A 162 5.65 0.02 7.77
CA LEU A 162 6.71 -0.80 8.34
C LEU A 162 7.56 0.05 9.27
N VAL A 163 7.55 -0.29 10.56
CA VAL A 163 8.37 0.34 11.60
C VAL A 163 9.54 -0.59 11.90
N GLY A 164 10.77 -0.13 11.71
CA GLY A 164 11.96 -0.92 12.07
C GLY A 164 11.97 -1.19 13.57
N LEU A 165 12.20 -2.45 13.98
CA LEU A 165 12.23 -2.82 15.39
C LEU A 165 13.44 -2.22 16.12
N ASP A 166 14.56 -2.04 15.41
CA ASP A 166 15.83 -1.58 15.99
C ASP A 166 15.95 -0.05 16.02
N ASP A 167 15.52 0.62 14.94
CA ASP A 167 15.71 2.06 14.74
C ASP A 167 14.42 2.88 14.86
N GLY A 168 13.27 2.22 14.84
CA GLY A 168 11.96 2.86 14.85
C GLY A 168 11.69 3.79 13.66
N LEU A 169 12.44 3.64 12.56
CA LEU A 169 12.26 4.39 11.32
C LEU A 169 11.19 3.74 10.44
N LEU A 170 10.55 4.56 9.61
CA LEU A 170 9.53 4.09 8.68
C LEU A 170 10.16 3.69 7.34
N THR A 171 9.92 2.45 6.94
CA THR A 171 10.45 1.90 5.68
C THR A 171 9.42 2.06 4.55
N PRO A 172 9.76 2.74 3.43
CA PRO A 172 8.84 2.92 2.30
C PRO A 172 8.56 1.60 1.57
N VAL A 173 7.29 1.40 1.18
CA VAL A 173 6.82 0.37 0.26
C VAL A 173 5.79 1.00 -0.70
N PRO A 174 6.22 1.94 -1.59
CA PRO A 174 5.30 2.75 -2.39
C PRO A 174 4.69 1.92 -3.52
N ARG A 175 3.61 1.22 -3.21
CA ARG A 175 2.80 0.43 -4.16
C ARG A 175 1.53 1.21 -4.55
N PRO A 176 0.79 0.78 -5.59
CA PRO A 176 -0.44 1.46 -6.00
C PRO A 176 -1.45 1.63 -4.86
N ILE A 177 -2.09 2.80 -4.79
CA ILE A 177 -3.02 3.16 -3.72
C ILE A 177 -4.38 2.53 -4.01
N SER A 178 -4.92 1.72 -3.09
CA SER A 178 -6.17 0.98 -3.30
C SER A 178 -7.40 1.84 -2.98
N LEU A 179 -8.06 2.37 -4.00
CA LEU A 179 -9.31 3.12 -3.89
C LEU A 179 -10.54 2.22 -4.06
N LYS A 180 -11.61 2.55 -3.33
CA LYS A 180 -12.84 1.74 -3.29
C LYS A 180 -14.07 2.58 -3.57
N ASN A 181 -15.03 2.00 -4.29
CA ASN A 181 -16.38 2.56 -4.48
C ASN A 181 -16.33 4.06 -4.86
N ALA A 182 -17.02 4.92 -4.09
CA ALA A 182 -17.09 6.36 -4.33
C ALA A 182 -15.71 7.05 -4.33
N SER A 183 -14.73 6.57 -3.55
CA SER A 183 -13.37 7.16 -3.50
C SER A 183 -12.68 7.17 -4.86
N ILE A 184 -13.03 6.23 -5.74
CA ILE A 184 -12.50 6.16 -7.10
C ILE A 184 -12.91 7.41 -7.89
N GLY A 185 -14.18 7.80 -7.81
CA GLY A 185 -14.72 8.99 -8.48
C GLY A 185 -14.20 10.28 -7.85
N VAL A 186 -14.17 10.34 -6.51
CA VAL A 186 -13.63 11.49 -5.75
C VAL A 186 -12.20 11.80 -6.17
N ILE A 187 -11.32 10.80 -6.19
CA ILE A 187 -9.92 11.04 -6.57
C ILE A 187 -9.75 11.32 -8.06
N ARG A 188 -10.57 10.73 -8.93
CA ARG A 188 -10.57 11.07 -10.36
C ARG A 188 -10.93 12.54 -10.61
N ALA A 189 -11.88 13.07 -9.84
CA ALA A 189 -12.26 14.48 -9.93
C ALA A 189 -11.22 15.40 -9.27
N PHE A 190 -10.55 14.93 -8.22
CA PHE A 190 -9.55 15.70 -7.49
C PHE A 190 -8.19 15.79 -8.20
N VAL A 191 -7.76 14.71 -8.86
CA VAL A 191 -6.45 14.61 -9.53
C VAL A 191 -6.68 14.57 -11.04
N ALA A 192 -6.41 15.69 -11.72
CA ALA A 192 -6.70 15.85 -13.15
C ALA A 192 -6.10 14.73 -14.04
N ASP A 193 -4.84 14.35 -13.79
CA ASP A 193 -4.11 13.35 -14.57
C ASP A 193 -4.02 11.99 -13.85
N ALA A 194 -5.04 11.63 -13.07
CA ALA A 194 -5.06 10.39 -12.29
C ALA A 194 -4.92 9.14 -13.18
N VAL A 195 -3.74 8.52 -13.18
CA VAL A 195 -3.55 7.21 -13.79
C VAL A 195 -4.02 6.13 -12.82
N MET A 196 -5.14 5.49 -13.13
CA MET A 196 -5.66 4.36 -12.34
C MET A 196 -5.71 3.06 -13.14
N SER A 197 -5.68 1.93 -12.44
CA SER A 197 -6.05 0.63 -12.99
C SER A 197 -7.51 0.62 -13.45
N ARG A 198 -7.89 -0.42 -14.20
CA ARG A 198 -9.30 -0.75 -14.43
C ARG A 198 -10.03 -0.87 -13.09
N ALA A 199 -11.25 -0.34 -13.02
CA ALA A 199 -12.13 -0.56 -11.88
C ALA A 199 -12.71 -1.98 -11.96
N VAL A 200 -12.56 -2.75 -10.89
CA VAL A 200 -13.04 -4.14 -10.81
C VAL A 200 -14.17 -4.22 -9.81
N ALA A 201 -15.37 -4.53 -10.28
CA ALA A 201 -16.57 -4.68 -9.45
C ALA A 201 -16.69 -6.09 -8.84
N GLY A 202 -17.60 -6.24 -7.87
CA GLY A 202 -17.94 -7.55 -7.28
C GLY A 202 -16.83 -8.18 -6.41
N THR A 203 -15.88 -7.38 -5.93
CA THR A 203 -14.91 -7.84 -4.94
C THR A 203 -15.54 -7.84 -3.54
N VAL A 204 -14.93 -8.55 -2.58
CA VAL A 204 -15.37 -8.52 -1.16
C VAL A 204 -15.38 -7.10 -0.58
N LYS A 205 -14.57 -6.19 -1.14
CA LYS A 205 -14.46 -4.78 -0.72
C LYS A 205 -15.27 -3.82 -1.63
N GLY A 206 -16.16 -4.34 -2.48
CA GLY A 206 -16.94 -3.58 -3.46
C GLY A 206 -16.21 -3.41 -4.80
N THR A 207 -16.26 -2.22 -5.38
CA THR A 207 -15.48 -1.89 -6.59
C THR A 207 -14.11 -1.36 -6.19
N ILE A 208 -13.03 -1.92 -6.75
CA ILE A 208 -11.64 -1.51 -6.46
C ILE A 208 -10.98 -0.94 -7.72
N ALA A 209 -10.24 0.15 -7.58
CA ALA A 209 -9.26 0.61 -8.57
C ALA A 209 -7.99 1.07 -7.86
N HIS A 210 -6.84 0.91 -8.50
CA HIS A 210 -5.56 1.30 -7.92
C HIS A 210 -5.04 2.56 -8.59
N LEU A 211 -4.68 3.57 -7.81
CA LEU A 211 -4.05 4.80 -8.29
C LEU A 211 -2.52 4.61 -8.37
N LEU A 212 -1.92 5.07 -9.46
CA LEU A 212 -0.49 5.00 -9.69
C LEU A 212 0.21 5.93 -8.69
N PRO A 213 1.23 5.44 -7.95
CA PRO A 213 1.97 6.32 -7.04
C PRO A 213 2.87 7.26 -7.84
N PRO A 214 3.12 8.50 -7.36
CA PRO A 214 4.02 9.42 -8.05
C PRO A 214 5.41 8.84 -8.24
N ALA A 215 6.02 9.05 -9.41
CA ALA A 215 7.35 8.53 -9.73
C ALA A 215 8.42 8.96 -8.71
N ALA A 216 8.30 10.19 -8.16
CA ALA A 216 9.19 10.68 -7.11
C ALA A 216 9.12 9.84 -5.81
N SER A 217 7.95 9.29 -5.47
CA SER A 217 7.81 8.40 -4.30
C SER A 217 8.50 7.06 -4.55
N ILE A 218 8.37 6.51 -5.76
CA ILE A 218 9.02 5.26 -6.16
C ILE A 218 10.54 5.42 -6.23
N ALA A 219 11.03 6.52 -6.80
CA ALA A 219 12.45 6.82 -6.90
C ALA A 219 13.13 6.91 -5.53
N ARG A 220 12.40 7.41 -4.52
CA ARG A 220 12.86 7.58 -3.14
C ARG A 220 12.46 6.40 -2.24
N ALA A 221 12.16 5.22 -2.80
CA ALA A 221 11.73 4.04 -2.03
C ALA A 221 12.80 3.49 -1.06
N GLY A 222 14.08 3.85 -1.26
CA GLY A 222 15.17 3.48 -0.35
C GLY A 222 15.37 4.46 0.82
N GLU A 223 14.67 5.60 0.82
CA GLU A 223 14.86 6.66 1.82
C GLU A 223 13.84 6.53 2.96
N ARG A 224 14.27 5.98 4.09
CA ARG A 224 13.47 5.89 5.33
C ARG A 224 13.04 7.28 5.85
N ALA A 225 11.99 7.31 6.67
CA ALA A 225 11.48 8.55 7.28
C ALA A 225 11.39 8.46 8.81
N LEU A 226 11.50 9.61 9.47
CA LEU A 226 11.24 9.71 10.90
C LEU A 226 9.73 9.78 11.16
N PRO A 227 9.18 9.03 12.12
CA PRO A 227 7.80 9.20 12.55
C PRO A 227 7.65 10.58 13.19
N GLY A 228 6.72 11.40 12.68
CA GLY A 228 6.45 12.74 13.20
C GLY A 228 5.05 12.88 13.80
N TRP A 229 4.07 12.20 13.22
CA TRP A 229 2.68 12.29 13.64
C TRP A 229 1.95 10.96 13.50
N VAL A 230 1.02 10.70 14.43
CA VAL A 230 0.02 9.64 14.33
C VAL A 230 -1.35 10.28 14.31
N ILE A 231 -1.99 10.30 13.15
CA ILE A 231 -3.26 10.98 12.94
C ILE A 231 -4.32 9.94 12.59
N PHE A 232 -5.41 9.89 13.34
CA PHE A 232 -6.51 8.96 13.11
C PHE A 232 -7.58 9.66 12.25
N PRO A 233 -7.61 9.45 10.92
CA PRO A 233 -8.56 10.13 10.05
C PRO A 233 -9.96 9.51 10.16
N ARG A 234 -10.96 10.39 10.08
CA ARG A 234 -12.37 10.04 9.99
C ARG A 234 -13.06 10.98 9.01
N TYR A 235 -13.36 10.47 7.83
CA TYR A 235 -14.25 11.18 6.91
C TYR A 235 -15.69 11.20 7.46
N GLN A 236 -16.28 12.38 7.53
CA GLN A 236 -17.67 12.58 7.90
C GLN A 236 -18.28 13.66 7.00
N ALA A 237 -19.22 13.27 6.13
CA ALA A 237 -19.83 14.20 5.18
C ALA A 237 -20.47 15.40 5.90
N GLY A 238 -20.19 16.61 5.43
CA GLY A 238 -20.72 17.85 5.99
C GLY A 238 -20.18 18.24 7.37
N SER A 239 -19.21 17.51 7.95
CA SER A 239 -18.60 17.91 9.22
C SER A 239 -17.67 19.10 9.05
N ALA A 240 -17.54 19.90 10.10
CA ALA A 240 -16.42 20.82 10.24
C ALA A 240 -15.09 20.05 10.34
N LEU A 241 -14.00 20.70 9.94
CA LEU A 241 -12.65 20.19 10.14
C LEU A 241 -12.26 20.31 11.61
N VAL A 242 -11.88 19.19 12.23
CA VAL A 242 -11.42 19.14 13.63
C VAL A 242 -10.17 18.29 13.72
N MET A 243 -9.10 18.86 14.27
CA MET A 243 -7.87 18.14 14.63
C MET A 243 -7.64 18.28 16.13
N ALA A 244 -7.98 17.25 16.90
CA ALA A 244 -7.91 17.28 18.36
C ALA A 244 -6.74 16.42 18.86
N PRO A 245 -5.92 16.90 19.82
CA PRO A 245 -4.88 16.08 20.43
C PRO A 245 -5.44 14.78 21.03
N LEU A 246 -4.71 13.69 20.87
CA LEU A 246 -5.04 12.37 21.42
C LEU A 246 -3.99 11.99 22.47
N PRO A 247 -4.38 11.63 23.71
CA PRO A 247 -3.43 11.15 24.70
C PRO A 247 -2.61 9.96 24.21
N LYS A 248 -1.30 9.98 24.46
CA LYS A 248 -0.33 8.99 23.99
C LYS A 248 -0.73 7.57 24.32
N ALA A 249 -1.21 7.30 25.53
CA ALA A 249 -1.67 5.97 25.94
C ALA A 249 -2.85 5.46 25.08
N ARG A 250 -3.79 6.35 24.72
CA ARG A 250 -4.92 6.00 23.85
C ARG A 250 -4.48 5.80 22.40
N ALA A 251 -3.53 6.61 21.93
CA ALA A 251 -2.93 6.43 20.61
C ALA A 251 -2.19 5.09 20.53
N PHE A 252 -1.40 4.74 21.54
CA PHE A 252 -0.71 3.45 21.63
C PHE A 252 -1.68 2.27 21.48
N MET A 253 -2.75 2.25 22.27
CA MET A 253 -3.74 1.16 22.22
C MET A 253 -4.38 1.05 20.82
N GLN A 254 -4.80 2.17 20.22
CA GLN A 254 -5.41 2.13 18.89
C GLN A 254 -4.43 1.73 17.79
N VAL A 255 -3.16 2.11 17.87
CA VAL A 255 -2.14 1.65 16.90
C VAL A 255 -1.86 0.16 17.09
N ALA A 256 -1.75 -0.33 18.33
CA ALA A 256 -1.57 -1.73 18.63
C ALA A 256 -2.71 -2.60 18.06
N GLU A 257 -3.96 -2.16 18.21
CA GLU A 257 -5.14 -2.81 17.61
C GLU A 257 -5.10 -2.85 16.08
N ASN A 258 -4.38 -1.93 15.44
CA ASN A 258 -4.20 -1.89 13.99
C ASN A 258 -2.87 -2.54 13.54
N SER A 259 -2.19 -3.31 14.38
CA SER A 259 -0.97 -4.02 13.99
C SER A 259 -1.27 -5.45 13.55
N PHE A 260 -0.61 -5.90 12.47
CA PHE A 260 -0.76 -7.26 11.95
C PHE A 260 -0.01 -8.31 12.75
N ASN A 261 1.14 -7.94 13.33
CA ASN A 261 2.09 -8.89 13.90
C ASN A 261 2.52 -8.54 15.33
N TYR A 262 1.78 -7.65 16.02
CA TYR A 262 2.13 -7.18 17.37
C TYR A 262 2.41 -8.32 18.36
N SER A 263 1.54 -9.33 18.41
CA SER A 263 1.74 -10.51 19.26
C SER A 263 2.91 -11.40 18.81
N VAL A 264 3.23 -11.39 17.52
CA VAL A 264 4.34 -12.18 16.94
C VAL A 264 5.70 -11.58 17.31
N VAL A 265 5.84 -10.26 17.20
CA VAL A 265 7.09 -9.56 17.55
C VAL A 265 7.22 -9.25 19.05
N GLY A 266 6.14 -9.43 19.82
CA GLY A 266 6.13 -9.42 21.28
C GLY A 266 6.76 -8.16 21.89
N ALA A 267 7.71 -8.35 22.81
CA ALA A 267 8.36 -7.27 23.54
C ALA A 267 9.06 -6.25 22.63
N ALA A 268 9.67 -6.69 21.53
CA ALA A 268 10.29 -5.79 20.55
C ALA A 268 9.24 -4.91 19.87
N GLY A 269 8.07 -5.47 19.53
CA GLY A 269 6.94 -4.72 19.00
C GLY A 269 6.39 -3.68 19.98
N PHE A 270 6.27 -4.04 21.27
CA PHE A 270 5.87 -3.10 22.32
C PHE A 270 6.84 -1.92 22.42
N ALA A 271 8.14 -2.19 22.47
CA ALA A 271 9.17 -1.14 22.57
C ALA A 271 9.20 -0.24 21.32
N ALA A 272 9.13 -0.84 20.13
CA ALA A 272 9.08 -0.11 18.85
C ALA A 272 7.84 0.80 18.78
N LEU A 273 6.67 0.29 19.19
CA LEU A 273 5.44 1.08 19.23
C LEU A 273 5.49 2.19 20.28
N GLY A 274 6.05 1.91 21.46
CA GLY A 274 6.26 2.91 22.51
C GLY A 274 7.10 4.09 22.00
N GLY A 275 8.26 3.79 21.43
CA GLY A 275 9.15 4.80 20.85
C GLY A 275 8.51 5.55 19.66
N LEU A 276 7.72 4.87 18.83
CA LEU A 276 6.95 5.51 17.75
C LEU A 276 6.00 6.58 18.30
N ILE A 277 5.23 6.23 19.33
CA ILE A 277 4.23 7.11 19.96
C ILE A 277 4.91 8.25 20.71
N GLU A 278 6.02 8.00 21.41
CA GLU A 278 6.79 9.04 22.09
C GLU A 278 7.29 10.12 21.12
N ARG A 279 7.84 9.70 19.97
CA ARG A 279 8.38 10.62 18.94
C ARG A 279 7.33 11.33 18.07
N SER A 280 6.06 10.94 18.17
CA SER A 280 5.01 11.41 17.26
C SER A 280 3.92 12.20 17.98
N ASP A 281 3.55 13.38 17.50
CA ASP A 281 2.34 14.03 18.02
C ASP A 281 1.10 13.27 17.54
N CYS A 282 0.11 13.07 18.43
CA CYS A 282 -1.03 12.21 18.17
C CYS A 282 -2.32 13.02 18.08
N TYR A 283 -3.12 12.79 17.04
CA TYR A 283 -4.36 13.53 16.80
C TYR A 283 -5.51 12.64 16.33
N GLN A 284 -6.73 12.96 16.74
CA GLN A 284 -7.92 12.58 16.01
C GLN A 284 -8.24 13.64 14.97
N PHE A 285 -8.61 13.21 13.76
CA PHE A 285 -8.85 14.12 12.65
C PHE A 285 -10.18 13.80 11.95
N THR A 286 -11.14 14.71 12.07
CA THR A 286 -12.44 14.63 11.40
C THR A 286 -12.51 15.67 10.30
N TYR A 287 -12.96 15.27 9.11
CA TYR A 287 -12.98 16.15 7.94
C TYR A 287 -14.06 15.75 6.93
N SER A 288 -14.45 16.70 6.09
CA SER A 288 -15.38 16.51 4.97
C SER A 288 -14.81 16.97 3.62
N SER A 289 -13.84 17.90 3.63
CA SER A 289 -13.19 18.46 2.44
C SER A 289 -11.74 17.98 2.32
N LEU A 290 -11.35 17.50 1.13
CA LEU A 290 -9.95 17.13 0.85
C LEU A 290 -9.04 18.36 0.82
N ALA A 291 -9.50 19.49 0.28
CA ALA A 291 -8.71 20.70 0.17
C ALA A 291 -8.33 21.25 1.55
N GLU A 292 -9.30 21.37 2.46
CA GLU A 292 -9.05 21.81 3.84
C GLU A 292 -8.15 20.82 4.60
N ALA A 293 -8.34 19.51 4.37
CA ALA A 293 -7.50 18.50 5.00
C ALA A 293 -6.03 18.60 4.56
N ILE A 294 -5.79 18.80 3.26
CA ILE A 294 -4.43 19.01 2.73
C ILE A 294 -3.81 20.27 3.33
N GLU A 295 -4.54 21.39 3.34
CA GLU A 295 -4.05 22.65 3.92
C GLU A 295 -3.67 22.47 5.39
N ARG A 296 -4.50 21.76 6.16
CA ARG A 296 -4.22 21.48 7.57
C ARG A 296 -2.97 20.63 7.76
N PHE A 297 -2.79 19.58 6.97
CA PHE A 297 -1.60 18.73 7.03
C PHE A 297 -0.35 19.50 6.61
N ASP A 298 -0.46 20.36 5.60
CA ASP A 298 0.61 21.23 5.15
C ASP A 298 1.03 22.26 6.20
N ALA A 299 0.07 22.85 6.92
CA ALA A 299 0.33 23.72 8.06
C ALA A 299 1.08 22.97 9.17
N LEU A 300 0.62 21.75 9.49
CA LEU A 300 1.27 20.87 10.48
C LEU A 300 2.72 20.56 10.10
N ALA A 301 3.00 20.25 8.82
CA ALA A 301 4.35 19.97 8.32
C ALA A 301 5.28 21.20 8.32
N ARG A 302 4.72 22.42 8.29
CA ARG A 302 5.47 23.68 8.42
C ARG A 302 5.73 24.07 9.89
N GLY A 303 5.15 23.36 10.85
CA GLY A 303 5.20 23.74 12.27
C GLY A 303 4.29 24.92 12.62
N ALA A 304 3.31 25.23 11.77
CA ALA A 304 2.26 26.20 12.10
C ALA A 304 1.18 25.51 12.98
N PRO A 305 0.67 26.18 14.02
CA PRO A 305 -0.34 25.62 14.93
C PRO A 305 -1.59 25.13 14.20
#